data_AF-A0A536LV85-F1
#
_entry.id   AF-A0A536LV85-F1
#
_cell.length_a   1.000
_cell.length_b   1.000
_cell.length_c   1.000
_cell.angle_alpha   90.00
_cell.angle_beta   90.00
_cell.angle_gamma   90.00
#
_symmetry.space_group_name_H-M   'P 1'
#
loop_
_entity.id
_entity.type
_entity.pdbx_description
1 polymer ?
#
loop_
_entity_poly.entity_id
_entity_poly.type
_entity_poly.pdbx_seq_one_letter_code
_entity_poly.pdbx_strand_id
1 'polypeptide(L)'
;MTIVARNGGDHTDVVGVYLAFVPPAGSLNPGGCSPIGVSVVGNVSIPARGNESLTSAPLWQCANPAAVDGLSWTLIAIADVHADDFASCATVQQVLSGACDSALSDDDQRLVLASGATWRSLPASRARHHLHG
;
A
#
# COMPACT_ATOMS: atom_id res chain seq x y z
N MET A 1 -2.26 -4.38 9.50
CA MET A 1 -2.71 -4.89 8.19
C MET A 1 -1.74 -5.94 7.71
N THR A 2 -2.24 -6.93 6.97
CA THR A 2 -1.41 -8.00 6.40
C THR A 2 -1.51 -7.92 4.89
N ILE A 3 -0.35 -7.87 4.25
CA ILE A 3 -0.15 -7.81 2.80
C ILE A 3 0.34 -9.18 2.38
N VAL A 4 -0.29 -9.77 1.38
CA VAL A 4 0.15 -11.03 0.79
C VAL A 4 0.72 -10.74 -0.59
N ALA A 5 2.03 -10.93 -0.73
CA ALA A 5 2.72 -10.89 -2.01
C ALA A 5 2.79 -12.30 -2.59
N ARG A 6 2.52 -12.46 -3.89
CA ARG A 6 2.50 -13.75 -4.57
C ARG A 6 3.40 -13.70 -5.79
N ASN A 7 4.28 -14.68 -5.91
CA ASN A 7 5.11 -14.86 -7.09
C ASN A 7 4.44 -15.84 -8.06
N GLY A 8 4.04 -15.37 -9.25
CA GLY A 8 3.50 -16.20 -10.33
C GLY A 8 4.55 -16.86 -11.23
N GLY A 9 5.83 -16.54 -11.00
CA GLY A 9 7.00 -17.03 -11.75
C GLY A 9 7.40 -18.48 -11.45
N ASP A 10 8.51 -18.91 -12.07
CA ASP A 10 9.09 -20.26 -11.96
C ASP A 10 10.44 -20.30 -11.21
N HIS A 11 10.92 -19.16 -10.73
CA HIS A 11 12.08 -19.06 -9.88
C HIS A 11 11.77 -18.21 -8.65
N THR A 12 12.73 -18.14 -7.73
CA THR A 12 12.62 -17.33 -6.52
C THR A 12 13.02 -15.90 -6.86
N ASP A 13 12.17 -14.96 -6.47
CA ASP A 13 12.38 -13.53 -6.68
C ASP A 13 12.42 -12.78 -5.35
N VAL A 14 13.22 -11.72 -5.29
CA VAL A 14 13.12 -10.73 -4.22
C VAL A 14 12.10 -9.70 -4.67
N VAL A 15 11.09 -9.45 -3.83
CA VAL A 15 10.02 -8.50 -4.10
C VAL A 15 10.05 -7.39 -3.04
N GLY A 16 10.21 -6.15 -3.48
CA GLY A 16 9.92 -4.95 -2.72
C GLY A 16 8.41 -4.78 -2.58
N VAL A 17 7.93 -4.57 -1.34
CA VAL A 17 6.51 -4.35 -1.07
C VAL A 17 6.32 -2.96 -0.49
N TYR A 18 5.50 -2.15 -1.16
CA TYR A 18 5.20 -0.78 -0.77
C TYR A 18 3.71 -0.57 -0.58
N LEU A 19 3.35 0.46 0.19
CA LEU A 19 1.96 0.86 0.38
C LEU A 19 1.80 2.35 0.20
N ALA A 20 0.96 2.73 -0.75
CA ALA A 20 0.51 4.10 -0.91
C ALA A 20 -0.75 4.34 -0.07
N PHE A 21 -0.74 5.43 0.69
CA PHE A 21 -1.79 5.88 1.57
C PHE A 21 -2.41 7.16 1.00
N VAL A 22 -3.66 7.05 0.56
CA VAL A 22 -4.46 8.17 0.08
C VAL A 22 -5.56 8.45 1.09
N PRO A 23 -5.58 9.66 1.69
CA PRO A 23 -6.55 9.98 2.72
C PRO A 23 -7.97 10.04 2.18
N PRO A 24 -8.98 9.98 3.07
CA PRO A 24 -10.37 10.17 2.70
C PRO A 24 -10.55 11.52 1.98
N ALA A 25 -11.33 11.52 0.90
CA ALA A 25 -11.46 12.63 -0.05
C ALA A 25 -10.17 12.98 -0.83
N GLY A 26 -9.18 12.08 -0.88
CA GLY A 26 -7.97 12.25 -1.67
C GLY A 26 -7.08 13.39 -1.18
N SER A 27 -6.34 14.02 -2.09
CA SER A 27 -5.36 15.07 -1.78
C SER A 27 -5.94 16.29 -1.08
N LEU A 28 -7.27 16.51 -1.13
CA LEU A 28 -7.94 17.58 -0.38
C LEU A 28 -7.79 17.41 1.13
N ASN A 29 -7.76 16.16 1.61
CA ASN A 29 -7.58 15.79 3.01
C ASN A 29 -8.25 16.73 4.04
N PRO A 30 -9.58 16.99 3.95
CA PRO A 30 -10.25 17.99 4.80
C PRO A 30 -10.24 17.61 6.28
N GLY A 31 -9.99 16.33 6.60
CA GLY A 31 -9.82 15.84 7.95
C GLY A 31 -8.41 15.95 8.52
N GLY A 32 -7.41 16.40 7.73
CA GLY A 32 -6.01 16.42 8.17
C GLY A 32 -5.53 15.04 8.61
N CYS A 33 -5.82 14.02 7.81
CA CYS A 33 -5.57 12.62 8.10
C CYS A 33 -4.15 12.18 7.75
N SER A 34 -3.60 11.24 8.53
CA SER A 34 -2.33 10.54 8.28
C SER A 34 -2.46 9.03 8.55
N PRO A 35 -1.60 8.17 7.97
CA PRO A 35 -0.48 8.48 7.08
C PRO A 35 -0.91 8.95 5.68
N ILE A 36 -0.04 9.67 4.98
CA ILE A 36 -0.20 10.03 3.55
C ILE A 36 1.15 9.76 2.89
N GLY A 37 1.14 9.31 1.63
CA GLY A 37 2.36 9.05 0.88
C GLY A 37 2.60 7.56 0.70
N VAL A 38 3.82 7.18 0.37
CA VAL A 38 4.20 5.78 0.17
C VAL A 38 5.15 5.35 1.27
N SER A 39 4.85 4.21 1.90
CA SER A 39 5.75 3.57 2.86
C SER A 39 6.32 2.30 2.25
N VAL A 40 7.62 2.08 2.48
CA VAL A 40 8.20 0.75 2.32
C VAL A 40 7.66 -0.15 3.43
N VAL A 41 7.12 -1.31 3.05
CA VAL A 41 6.72 -2.36 4.00
C VAL A 41 7.92 -3.27 4.28
N GLY A 42 8.64 -3.64 3.22
CA GLY A 42 9.88 -4.42 3.29
C GLY A 42 10.14 -5.14 1.98
N ASN A 43 11.19 -5.96 2.00
CA ASN A 43 11.58 -6.82 0.88
C ASN A 43 11.40 -8.27 1.32
N VAL A 44 10.95 -9.13 0.40
CA VAL A 44 10.72 -10.54 0.70
C VAL A 44 11.17 -11.43 -0.45
N SER A 45 11.86 -12.53 -0.13
CA SER A 45 12.17 -13.58 -1.11
C SER A 45 10.98 -14.53 -1.21
N ILE A 46 10.37 -14.61 -2.39
CA ILE A 46 9.19 -15.45 -2.63
C ILE A 46 9.56 -16.56 -3.59
N PRO A 47 9.48 -17.85 -3.19
CA PRO A 47 9.71 -18.97 -4.09
C PRO A 47 8.78 -18.95 -5.30
N ALA A 48 9.19 -19.66 -6.35
CA ALA A 48 8.37 -19.92 -7.53
C ALA A 48 6.95 -20.38 -7.15
N ARG A 49 5.92 -19.74 -7.71
CA ARG A 49 4.50 -20.02 -7.42
C ARG A 49 4.10 -19.86 -5.93
N GLY A 50 4.97 -19.26 -5.12
CA GLY A 50 4.82 -19.09 -3.69
C GLY A 50 4.10 -17.80 -3.32
N ASN A 51 3.91 -17.62 -2.01
CA ASN A 51 3.43 -16.37 -1.44
C ASN A 51 4.09 -16.13 -0.09
N GLU A 52 4.19 -14.86 0.27
CA GLU A 52 4.70 -14.43 1.56
C GLU A 52 3.82 -13.32 2.13
N SER A 53 3.79 -13.23 3.45
CA SER A 53 2.98 -12.24 4.16
C SER A 53 3.85 -11.22 4.87
N LEU A 54 3.61 -9.94 4.61
CA LEU A 54 4.19 -8.84 5.38
C LEU A 54 3.12 -8.17 6.22
N THR A 55 3.52 -7.64 7.38
CA THR A 55 2.63 -6.88 8.25
C THR A 55 3.06 -5.44 8.30
N SER A 56 2.09 -4.53 8.20
CA SER A 56 2.29 -3.10 8.44
C SER A 56 1.28 -2.61 9.47
N ALA A 57 1.71 -1.73 10.37
CA ALA A 57 0.91 -1.20 11.47
C ALA A 57 0.90 0.35 11.44
N PRO A 58 0.29 0.96 10.41
CA PRO A 58 0.23 2.41 10.28
C PRO A 58 -0.64 2.99 11.40
N LEU A 59 -0.20 4.15 11.90
CA LEU A 59 -0.96 4.93 12.86
C LEU A 59 -1.95 5.83 12.13
N TRP A 60 -3.20 5.39 12.05
CA TRP A 60 -4.29 6.16 11.45
C TRP A 60 -4.76 7.25 12.41
N GLN A 61 -4.75 8.49 11.96
CA GLN A 61 -5.27 9.61 12.73
C GLN A 61 -5.80 10.68 11.78
N CYS A 62 -6.75 11.48 12.25
CA CYS A 62 -7.25 12.67 11.56
C CYS A 62 -7.29 13.82 12.55
N ALA A 63 -6.96 15.05 12.16
CA ALA A 63 -7.19 16.21 13.02
C ALA A 63 -8.70 16.44 13.23
N ASN A 64 -9.49 16.36 12.15
CA ASN A 64 -10.94 16.58 12.12
C ASN A 64 -11.70 15.39 11.48
N PRO A 65 -12.11 14.37 12.25
CA PRO A 65 -12.83 13.21 11.73
C PRO A 65 -14.22 13.54 11.25
N ALA A 66 -14.87 14.58 11.79
CA ALA A 66 -16.21 14.96 11.37
C ALA A 66 -16.22 15.41 9.89
N ALA A 67 -15.12 16.01 9.40
CA ALA A 67 -14.98 16.40 8.00
C ALA A 67 -14.81 15.23 7.03
N VAL A 68 -14.59 14.01 7.53
CA VAL A 68 -14.35 12.80 6.75
C VAL A 68 -15.25 11.64 7.17
N ASP A 69 -16.28 11.90 7.99
CA ASP A 69 -17.19 10.86 8.45
C ASP A 69 -17.93 10.21 7.26
N GLY A 70 -18.05 8.89 7.30
CA GLY A 70 -18.57 8.10 6.17
C GLY A 70 -17.64 7.94 4.97
N LEU A 71 -16.49 8.64 4.92
CA LEU A 71 -15.49 8.48 3.87
C LEU A 71 -14.47 7.38 4.19
N SER A 72 -13.81 6.88 3.15
CA SER A 72 -12.84 5.78 3.24
C SER A 72 -11.45 6.19 2.80
N TRP A 73 -10.46 5.55 3.40
CA TRP A 73 -9.08 5.54 2.91
C TRP A 73 -8.96 4.74 1.61
N THR A 74 -8.07 5.16 0.73
CA THR A 74 -7.60 4.32 -0.38
C THR A 74 -6.17 3.87 -0.09
N LEU A 75 -5.94 2.57 -0.18
CA LEU A 75 -4.62 1.97 -0.05
C LEU A 75 -4.27 1.22 -1.33
N ILE A 76 -3.03 1.38 -1.78
CA ILE A 76 -2.52 0.71 -2.98
C ILE A 76 -1.28 -0.07 -2.55
N ALA A 77 -1.35 -1.39 -2.68
CA ALA A 77 -0.21 -2.27 -2.46
C ALA A 77 0.56 -2.42 -3.77
N ILE A 78 1.87 -2.27 -3.69
CA ILE A 78 2.78 -2.28 -4.83
C ILE A 78 3.76 -3.43 -4.59
N ALA A 79 3.95 -4.25 -5.63
CA ALA A 79 4.97 -5.28 -5.67
C ALA A 79 5.97 -4.91 -6.75
N ASP A 80 7.23 -4.82 -6.36
CA ASP A 80 8.38 -4.41 -7.16
C ASP A 80 9.34 -5.60 -7.22
N VAL A 81 9.38 -6.27 -8.37
CA VAL A 81 10.31 -7.40 -8.59
C VAL A 81 11.72 -6.84 -8.60
N HIS A 82 12.68 -7.55 -8.01
CA HIS A 82 14.05 -7.07 -7.76
C HIS A 82 14.18 -5.87 -6.81
N ALA A 83 13.10 -5.14 -6.52
CA ALA A 83 13.01 -4.05 -5.55
C ALA A 83 13.85 -2.81 -5.91
N ASP A 84 13.94 -2.47 -7.19
CA ASP A 84 14.75 -1.38 -7.73
C ASP A 84 13.93 -0.22 -8.32
N ASP A 85 12.61 -0.34 -8.36
CA ASP A 85 11.69 0.67 -8.91
C ASP A 85 11.06 1.61 -7.88
N PHE A 86 11.42 1.52 -6.61
CA PHE A 86 10.86 2.41 -5.58
C PHE A 86 10.94 3.90 -5.94
N ALA A 87 11.98 4.35 -6.65
CA ALA A 87 12.12 5.74 -7.08
C ALA A 87 10.97 6.20 -8.00
N SER A 88 10.43 5.29 -8.80
CA SER A 88 9.27 5.48 -9.68
C SER A 88 7.94 5.34 -8.94
N CYS A 89 7.94 4.83 -7.70
CA CYS A 89 6.77 4.59 -6.87
C CYS A 89 6.77 5.38 -5.54
N ALA A 90 7.71 6.32 -5.35
CA ALA A 90 7.97 6.96 -4.05
C ALA A 90 6.85 7.92 -3.57
N THR A 91 5.98 8.37 -4.47
CA THR A 91 4.90 9.31 -4.17
C THR A 91 3.55 8.79 -4.66
N VAL A 92 2.48 9.19 -3.97
CA VAL A 92 1.10 8.89 -4.39
C VAL A 92 0.84 9.35 -5.83
N GLN A 93 1.42 10.47 -6.23
CA GLN A 93 1.28 11.01 -7.58
C GLN A 93 1.87 10.08 -8.62
N GLN A 94 3.08 9.55 -8.40
CA GLN A 94 3.71 8.62 -9.33
C GLN A 94 2.95 7.28 -9.41
N VAL A 95 2.42 6.82 -8.27
CA VAL A 95 1.56 5.62 -8.19
C VAL A 95 0.26 5.81 -8.97
N LEU A 96 -0.33 7.01 -8.94
CA LEU A 96 -1.59 7.30 -9.64
C LEU A 96 -1.43 7.75 -11.09
N SER A 97 -0.22 8.16 -11.52
CA SER A 97 0.03 8.68 -12.87
C SER A 97 0.43 7.61 -13.88
N GLY A 98 0.54 6.34 -13.48
CA GLY A 98 1.04 5.23 -14.30
C GLY A 98 2.56 5.20 -14.47
N ALA A 99 3.30 6.13 -13.83
CA ALA A 99 4.77 6.11 -13.86
C ALA A 99 5.33 4.92 -13.07
N CYS A 100 4.74 4.64 -11.90
CA CYS A 100 5.04 3.44 -11.12
C CYS A 100 4.70 2.18 -11.91
N ASP A 101 3.49 2.08 -12.48
CA ASP A 101 3.09 0.92 -13.29
C ASP A 101 4.02 0.67 -14.49
N SER A 102 4.51 1.73 -15.12
CA SER A 102 5.43 1.61 -16.27
C SER A 102 6.82 1.10 -15.88
N ALA A 103 7.28 1.46 -14.67
CA ALA A 103 8.53 0.95 -14.12
C ALA A 103 8.37 -0.54 -13.80
N LEU A 104 7.39 -0.89 -12.95
CA LEU A 104 7.13 -2.28 -12.55
C LEU A 104 6.91 -3.24 -13.73
N SER A 105 6.33 -2.74 -14.83
CA SER A 105 6.01 -3.55 -16.00
C SER A 105 7.24 -3.96 -16.83
N ASP A 106 8.42 -3.38 -16.63
CA ASP A 106 9.60 -3.78 -17.41
C ASP A 106 10.20 -5.12 -16.94
N ASP A 107 9.92 -5.50 -15.69
CA ASP A 107 10.27 -6.79 -15.08
C ASP A 107 9.24 -7.91 -15.31
N ASP A 108 8.07 -7.56 -15.86
CA ASP A 108 6.86 -8.40 -15.89
C ASP A 108 6.83 -9.50 -16.97
N GLN A 109 7.95 -10.20 -17.20
CA GLN A 109 7.85 -11.56 -17.75
C GLN A 109 7.25 -12.55 -16.72
N ARG A 110 7.05 -12.13 -15.45
CA ARG A 110 6.53 -12.94 -14.34
C ARG A 110 5.64 -12.14 -13.38
N LEU A 111 4.32 -12.32 -13.51
CA LEU A 111 3.29 -11.67 -12.69
C LEU A 111 3.52 -11.84 -11.17
N VAL A 112 3.83 -10.76 -10.46
CA VAL A 112 3.78 -10.68 -9.00
C VAL A 112 2.57 -9.85 -8.57
N LEU A 113 1.68 -10.44 -7.77
CA LEU A 113 0.49 -9.74 -7.26
C LEU A 113 0.61 -9.54 -5.75
N ALA A 114 0.65 -8.28 -5.31
CA ALA A 114 0.34 -7.92 -3.93
C ALA A 114 -1.20 -7.85 -3.76
N SER A 115 -1.83 -9.01 -3.60
CA SER A 115 -3.27 -9.10 -3.34
C SER A 115 -3.51 -9.46 -1.89
N GLY A 116 -3.79 -8.46 -1.06
CA GLY A 116 -4.22 -8.71 0.30
C GLY A 116 -4.23 -7.44 1.12
N ALA A 117 -5.40 -6.85 1.30
CA ALA A 117 -5.88 -6.87 2.67
C ALA A 117 -7.37 -7.14 2.59
N THR A 118 -7.89 -7.84 3.58
CA THR A 118 -9.33 -7.90 3.84
C THR A 118 -9.75 -6.49 4.28
N TRP A 119 -9.90 -5.58 3.32
CA TRP A 119 -10.26 -4.19 3.52
C TRP A 119 -11.77 -4.13 3.71
N ARG A 120 -12.24 -4.31 4.95
CA ARG A 120 -13.46 -3.62 5.34
C ARG A 120 -13.05 -2.15 5.37
N SER A 121 -13.36 -1.41 4.30
CA SER A 121 -13.24 0.05 4.19
C SER A 121 -13.20 0.69 5.59
N LEU A 122 -12.02 1.08 6.07
CA LEU A 122 -11.91 1.64 7.42
C LEU A 122 -12.56 3.02 7.37
N PRO A 123 -13.72 3.22 8.01
CA PRO A 123 -14.34 4.53 8.03
C PRO A 123 -13.39 5.48 8.73
N ALA A 124 -13.16 6.65 8.14
CA ALA A 124 -12.22 7.63 8.67
C ALA A 124 -12.55 8.03 10.13
N SER A 125 -13.81 7.93 10.54
CA SER A 125 -14.30 8.21 11.89
C SER A 125 -13.87 7.19 12.96
N ARG A 126 -13.45 5.97 12.60
CA ARG A 126 -12.95 4.97 13.58
C ARG A 126 -11.49 5.13 13.98
N ALA A 127 -10.72 6.01 13.34
CA ALA A 127 -9.30 6.23 13.65
C ALA A 127 -9.05 6.78 15.07
N ARG A 128 -10.08 7.30 15.78
CA ARG A 128 -9.96 7.86 17.13
C ARG A 128 -10.28 6.92 18.30
N HIS A 129 -10.87 5.74 18.09
CA HIS A 129 -11.46 4.96 19.20
C HIS A 129 -10.52 4.01 19.95
N HIS A 130 -9.19 4.16 19.81
CA HIS A 130 -8.18 3.39 20.55
C HIS A 130 -7.21 4.27 21.33
N LEU A 131 -7.74 5.23 22.09
CA LEU A 131 -7.03 5.92 23.17
C LEU A 131 -8.00 6.11 24.35
N HIS A 132 -8.32 5.03 25.06
CA HIS A 132 -8.74 5.08 26.46
C HIS A 132 -8.40 3.75 27.13
N GLY A 133 -7.56 3.83 28.16
CA GLY A 133 -7.03 2.75 28.99
C GLY A 133 -5.77 3.24 29.66
#